data_AF-A0A843HUA7-F1
#
_entry.id   AF-A0A843HUA7-F1
#
_cell.length_a   1.000
_cell.length_b   1.000
_cell.length_c   1.000
_cell.angle_alpha   90.00
_cell.angle_beta   90.00
_cell.angle_gamma   90.00
#
_symmetry.space_group_name_H-M   'P 1'
#
loop_
_entity.id
_entity.type
_entity.pdbx_description
1 polymer ?
#
loop_
_entity_poly.entity_id
_entity_poly.type
_entity_poly.pdbx_seq_one_letter_code
_entity_poly.pdbx_strand_id
1 'polypeptide(L)'
;MNRIEREKMVRAMEFIARQVNDEEVFEYWLMDGVADGDIEYGDLNCSDNFDEFYIEDEHFRNLMTDFLQLMVGAWKSGGLYCDRVVSLEKSDFRRKS
;
A
#
# COMPACT_ATOMS: atom_id res chain seq x y z
N MET A 1 0.72 10.17 12.13
CA MET A 1 0.06 10.45 10.86
C MET A 1 -1.43 10.60 11.13
N ASN A 2 -2.04 11.68 10.64
CA ASN A 2 -3.47 11.93 10.83
C ASN A 2 -4.32 11.16 9.80
N ARG A 3 -5.64 11.13 9.98
CA ARG A 3 -6.60 10.43 9.10
C ARG A 3 -6.41 10.78 7.62
N ILE A 4 -6.33 12.06 7.30
CA ILE A 4 -6.19 12.57 5.92
C ILE A 4 -4.88 12.09 5.29
N GLU A 5 -3.78 12.12 6.04
CA GLU A 5 -2.48 11.63 5.56
C GLU A 5 -2.51 10.12 5.29
N ARG A 6 -3.16 9.33 6.16
CA ARG A 6 -3.30 7.89 5.94
C ARG A 6 -4.13 7.56 4.71
N GLU A 7 -5.27 8.22 4.53
CA GLU A 7 -6.10 8.03 3.34
C GLU A 7 -5.32 8.34 2.05
N LYS A 8 -4.58 9.45 2.02
CA LYS A 8 -3.70 9.79 0.88
C LYS A 8 -2.69 8.68 0.59
N MET A 9 -2.12 8.08 1.63
CA MET A 9 -1.19 6.98 1.46
C MET A 9 -1.88 5.74 0.90
N VAL A 10 -3.05 5.35 1.40
CA VAL A 10 -3.78 4.19 0.86
C VAL A 10 -4.11 4.38 -0.62
N ARG A 11 -4.62 5.55 -1.00
CA ARG A 11 -4.91 5.87 -2.40
C ARG A 11 -3.66 5.87 -3.29
N ALA A 12 -2.54 6.35 -2.76
CA ALA A 12 -1.27 6.29 -3.48
C ALA A 12 -0.76 4.84 -3.64
N MET A 13 -0.89 4.00 -2.61
CA MET A 13 -0.53 2.58 -2.68
C MET A 13 -1.36 1.85 -3.74
N GLU A 14 -2.68 2.05 -3.73
CA GLU A 14 -3.62 1.51 -4.73
C GLU A 14 -3.23 1.92 -6.16
N PHE A 15 -2.99 3.22 -6.35
CA PHE A 15 -2.59 3.75 -7.65
C PHE A 15 -1.27 3.12 -8.14
N ILE A 16 -0.25 3.05 -7.28
CA ILE A 16 1.06 2.51 -7.67
C ILE A 16 0.99 1.00 -7.92
N ALA A 17 0.29 0.24 -7.08
CA ALA A 17 0.14 -1.21 -7.24
C ALA A 17 -0.45 -1.57 -8.60
N ARG A 18 -1.50 -0.86 -9.04
CA ARG A 18 -2.08 -1.02 -10.40
C ARG A 18 -1.15 -0.62 -11.54
N GLN A 19 -0.17 0.25 -11.28
CA GLN A 19 0.81 0.69 -12.27
C GLN A 19 2.02 -0.26 -12.39
N VAL A 20 2.18 -1.25 -11.52
CA VAL A 20 3.30 -2.21 -11.58
C VAL A 20 3.31 -3.01 -12.89
N ASN A 21 2.15 -3.12 -13.57
CA ASN A 21 1.99 -3.81 -14.86
C ASN A 21 2.53 -5.25 -14.84
N ASP A 22 2.24 -5.94 -13.74
CA ASP A 22 2.53 -7.35 -13.47
C ASP A 22 1.25 -7.95 -12.86
N GLU A 23 0.73 -8.99 -13.51
CA GLU A 23 -0.57 -9.58 -13.18
C GLU A 23 -0.54 -10.36 -11.87
N GLU A 24 0.54 -11.10 -11.58
CA GLU A 24 0.70 -11.82 -10.31
C GLU A 24 0.80 -10.85 -9.13
N VAL A 25 1.52 -9.75 -9.35
CA VAL A 25 1.64 -8.67 -8.37
C VAL A 25 0.29 -7.99 -8.14
N PHE A 26 -0.45 -7.70 -9.20
CA PHE A 26 -1.76 -7.07 -9.09
C PHE A 26 -2.78 -7.97 -8.39
N GLU A 27 -2.80 -9.27 -8.70
CA GLU A 27 -3.64 -10.25 -8.01
C GLU A 27 -3.33 -10.33 -6.51
N TYR A 28 -2.05 -10.32 -6.13
CA TYR A 28 -1.66 -10.29 -4.71
C TYR A 28 -2.18 -9.03 -4.02
N TRP A 29 -2.10 -7.86 -4.68
CA TRP A 29 -2.62 -6.61 -4.14
C TRP A 29 -4.14 -6.64 -3.93
N LEU A 30 -4.90 -7.23 -4.84
CA LEU A 30 -6.35 -7.34 -4.70
C LEU A 30 -6.78 -8.29 -3.57
N MET A 31 -5.91 -9.23 -3.19
CA MET A 31 -6.18 -10.21 -2.12
C MET A 31 -5.80 -9.69 -0.74
N ASP A 32 -4.61 -9.08 -0.61
CA ASP A 32 -4.03 -8.70 0.68
C ASP A 32 -3.94 -7.18 0.89
N GLY A 33 -4.18 -6.39 -0.16
CA GLY A 33 -4.11 -4.93 -0.15
C GLY A 33 -5.47 -4.24 -0.05
N VAL A 34 -5.84 -3.50 -1.10
CA VAL A 34 -7.16 -2.86 -1.22
C VAL A 34 -8.00 -3.70 -2.16
N ALA A 35 -9.19 -4.10 -1.72
CA ALA A 35 -10.10 -4.87 -2.54
C ALA A 35 -10.60 -4.06 -3.76
N ASP A 36 -10.86 -4.75 -4.87
CA ASP A 36 -11.33 -4.09 -6.09
C ASP A 36 -12.69 -3.40 -5.86
N GLY A 37 -12.75 -2.11 -6.17
CA GLY A 37 -13.96 -1.30 -6.00
C GLY A 37 -14.12 -0.61 -4.65
N ASP A 38 -13.28 -0.91 -3.65
CA ASP A 38 -13.30 -0.20 -2.36
C ASP A 38 -12.77 1.24 -2.48
N ILE A 39 -11.88 1.47 -3.44
CA ILE A 39 -11.37 2.78 -3.80
C ILE A 39 -11.52 2.96 -5.31
N GLU A 40 -12.09 4.09 -5.74
CA GLU A 40 -12.17 4.43 -7.15
C GLU A 40 -10.76 4.64 -7.72
N TYR A 41 -10.42 3.88 -8.77
CA TYR A 41 -9.10 3.95 -9.36
C TYR A 41 -8.78 5.36 -9.90
N GLY A 42 -7.62 5.88 -9.51
CA GLY A 42 -7.16 7.22 -9.90
C GLY A 42 -7.71 8.36 -9.05
N ASP A 43 -8.61 8.08 -8.10
CA ASP A 43 -9.05 9.08 -7.12
C ASP A 43 -8.03 9.23 -5.99
N LEU A 44 -7.23 10.28 -6.07
CA LEU A 44 -6.25 10.67 -5.05
C LEU A 44 -6.81 11.70 -4.05
N ASN A 45 -8.08 12.11 -4.20
CA ASN A 45 -8.69 13.07 -3.28
C ASN A 45 -9.18 12.38 -2.01
N CYS A 46 -9.08 13.08 -0.88
CA CYS A 46 -9.68 12.57 0.36
C CYS A 46 -11.20 12.76 0.35
N SER A 47 -11.92 11.81 0.94
CA SER A 47 -13.38 11.89 1.07
C SER A 47 -13.83 11.50 2.48
N ASP A 48 -14.94 12.08 2.93
CA ASP A 48 -15.51 11.73 4.24
C ASP A 48 -16.01 10.27 4.30
N ASN A 49 -16.30 9.66 3.15
CA ASN A 49 -16.83 8.30 3.00
C ASN A 49 -15.74 7.23 2.82
N PHE A 50 -14.47 7.57 3.04
CA PHE A 50 -13.39 6.59 2.98
C PHE A 50 -13.52 5.57 4.10
N ASP A 51 -13.42 4.28 3.76
CA ASP A 51 -13.55 3.20 4.74
C ASP A 51 -12.45 3.32 5.81
N GLU A 52 -12.88 3.55 7.05
CA GLU A 52 -11.96 3.73 8.17
C GLU A 52 -11.13 2.48 8.45
N PHE A 53 -11.62 1.30 8.04
CA PHE A 53 -10.91 0.03 8.16
C PHE A 53 -9.46 0.14 7.67
N TYR A 54 -9.22 0.75 6.51
CA TYR A 54 -7.88 0.84 5.93
C TYR A 54 -6.94 1.83 6.63
N ILE A 55 -7.47 2.75 7.44
CA ILE A 55 -6.70 3.81 8.10
C ILE A 55 -6.61 3.64 9.62
N GLU A 56 -7.26 2.63 10.19
CA GLU A 56 -7.05 2.20 11.57
C GLU A 56 -5.60 1.75 11.80
N ASP A 57 -5.04 2.01 12.98
CA ASP A 57 -3.60 1.86 13.26
C ASP A 57 -3.01 0.51 12.84
N GLU A 58 -3.70 -0.58 13.19
CA GLU A 58 -3.23 -1.95 12.91
C GLU A 58 -3.38 -2.30 11.42
N HIS A 59 -4.56 -2.05 10.85
CA HIS A 59 -4.87 -2.32 9.45
C HIS A 59 -3.97 -1.51 8.52
N PHE A 60 -3.82 -0.20 8.77
CA PHE A 60 -2.96 0.67 8.01
C PHE A 60 -1.49 0.21 8.02
N ARG A 61 -1.00 -0.25 9.17
CA ARG A 61 0.37 -0.77 9.31
C ARG A 61 0.58 -2.06 8.53
N ASN A 62 -0.40 -2.96 8.57
CA ASN A 62 -0.36 -4.21 7.81
C ASN A 62 -0.39 -3.92 6.31
N LEU A 63 -1.33 -3.09 5.86
CA LEU A 63 -1.47 -2.67 4.47
C LEU A 63 -0.19 -2.05 3.90
N MET A 64 0.50 -1.18 4.66
CA MET A 64 1.81 -0.66 4.24
C MET A 64 2.88 -1.76 4.13
N THR A 65 2.85 -2.74 5.02
CA THR A 65 3.80 -3.86 4.99
C THR A 65 3.58 -4.70 3.74
N ASP A 66 2.33 -4.99 3.41
CA ASP A 66 1.95 -5.79 2.24
C ASP A 66 2.27 -5.03 0.94
N PHE A 67 2.01 -3.73 0.88
CA PHE A 67 2.42 -2.87 -0.22
C PHE A 67 3.94 -2.89 -0.44
N LEU A 68 4.74 -2.75 0.63
CA LEU A 68 6.20 -2.76 0.51
C LEU A 68 6.75 -4.13 0.07
N GLN A 69 6.18 -5.23 0.58
CA GLN A 69 6.53 -6.58 0.14
C GLN A 69 6.22 -6.78 -1.33
N LEU A 70 5.07 -6.29 -1.77
CA LEU A 70 4.66 -6.33 -3.17
C LEU A 70 5.63 -5.54 -4.07
N MET A 71 6.03 -4.32 -3.67
CA MET A 71 7.00 -3.52 -4.42
C MET A 71 8.38 -4.20 -4.50
N VAL A 72 8.79 -4.88 -3.42
CA VAL A 72 10.02 -5.69 -3.41
C VAL A 72 9.90 -6.89 -4.36
N GLY A 73 8.78 -7.61 -4.31
CA GLY A 73 8.49 -8.75 -5.20
C GLY A 73 8.48 -8.36 -6.68
N ALA A 74 7.96 -7.16 -6.99
CA ALA A 74 7.92 -6.61 -8.34
C ALA A 74 9.25 -6.02 -8.84
N TRP A 75 10.31 -6.03 -8.02
CA TRP A 75 11.58 -5.35 -8.31
C TRP A 75 11.41 -3.84 -8.60
N LYS A 76 10.32 -3.24 -8.14
CA LYS A 76 10.00 -1.82 -8.26
C LYS A 76 10.26 -1.14 -6.91
N SER A 77 11.53 -1.13 -6.46
CA SER A 77 11.92 -0.48 -5.21
C SER A 77 11.99 1.06 -5.33
N GLY A 78 11.03 1.68 -6.02
CA GLY A 78 10.84 3.13 -6.00
C GLY A 78 10.27 3.49 -4.64
N GLY A 79 11.08 4.05 -3.75
CA GLY A 79 10.66 4.37 -2.39
C GLY A 79 9.44 5.28 -2.35
N LEU A 80 8.41 4.87 -1.61
CA LEU A 80 7.28 5.73 -1.27
C LEU A 80 7.73 6.65 -0.12
N TYR A 81 8.18 7.86 -0.43
CA TYR A 81 8.59 8.83 0.58
C TYR A 81 7.36 9.59 1.09
N CYS A 82 6.88 9.21 2.27
CA CYS A 82 5.92 10.01 3.04
C CYS A 82 6.47 10.21 4.45
N ASP A 83 6.55 11.46 4.88
CA ASP A 83 7.21 11.86 6.11
C ASP A 83 6.67 11.10 7.35
N ARG A 84 7.60 10.52 8.13
CA ARG A 84 7.42 9.97 9.50
C ARG A 84 6.66 8.64 9.66
N VAL A 85 6.79 7.72 8.71
CA VAL A 85 6.22 6.37 8.86
C VAL A 85 7.28 5.31 8.61
N VAL A 86 7.62 4.55 9.65
CA VAL A 86 8.55 3.43 9.57
C VAL A 86 7.70 2.16 9.49
N SER A 87 7.80 1.43 8.39
CA SER A 87 7.24 0.08 8.26
C SER A 87 7.88 -0.86 9.29
N LEU A 88 7.20 -1.94 9.68
CA LEU A 88 7.83 -2.98 10.49
C LEU A 88 9.06 -3.51 9.73
N GLU A 89 10.26 -3.26 10.24
CA GLU A 89 11.44 -4.01 9.83
C GLU A 89 11.23 -5.46 10.27
N LYS A 90 10.79 -6.32 9.35
CA LYS A 90 11.10 -7.74 9.47
C LYS A 90 12.52 -7.92 8.96
N SER A 91 13.46 -7.82 9.89
CA SER A 91 14.78 -8.41 9.74
C SER A 91 14.67 -9.82 9.16
N ASP A 92 15.55 -10.10 8.19
CA ASP A 92 15.81 -11.40 7.55
C ASP A 92 14.94 -11.81 6.36
N PHE A 93 15.18 -11.20 5.20
CA PHE A 93 15.11 -11.97 3.95
C PHE A 93 16.46 -11.96 3.23
N ARG A 94 17.12 -13.10 3.31
CA ARG A 94 18.45 -13.38 2.78
C ARG A 94 18.51 -13.05 1.29
N ARG A 95 19.43 -12.16 0.93
CA ARG A 95 20.08 -12.18 -0.39
C ARG A 95 20.66 -13.58 -0.59
N LYS A 96 20.11 -14.34 -1.54
CA LYS A 96 20.90 -15.39 -2.20
C LYS A 96 21.25 -14.89 -3.59
N SER A 97 22.57 -14.76 -3.73
CA SER A 97 23.38 -14.71 -4.95
C SER A 97 22.92 -15.71 -6.00
#